data_AF-S8CUF7-F1
#
_entry.id   AF-S8CUF7-F1
#
_cell.length_a   1.000
_cell.length_b   1.000
_cell.length_c   1.000
_cell.angle_alpha   90.00
_cell.angle_beta   90.00
_cell.angle_gamma   90.00
#
_symmetry.space_group_name_H-M   'P 1'
#
loop_
_entity.id
_entity.type
_entity.pdbx_description
1 polymer ?
#
loop_
_entity_poly.entity_id
_entity_poly.type
_entity_poly.pdbx_seq_one_letter_code
_entity_poly.pdbx_strand_id
1 'polypeptide(L)'
;FASDIVHRDDATPRRPGCENNFVLVKIPVWVEGKEVHEFVGMNARFGITTETKEKRSDQTRVSLSEPSDCCSIPTNQISGEVILVHRGGCSFLQKAQMAEAAGASGLLIINSET
;
A
#
# COMPACT_ATOMS: atom_id res chain seq x y z
N PHE A 1 23.32 -7.53 8.01
CA PHE A 1 22.59 -8.70 7.49
C PHE A 1 21.11 -8.48 7.79
N ALA A 2 20.33 -7.99 6.82
CA ALA A 2 18.87 -7.96 6.93
C ALA A 2 18.37 -9.13 6.08
N SER A 3 17.86 -10.16 6.73
CA SER A 3 17.26 -11.31 6.06
C SER A 3 15.84 -10.90 5.68
N ASP A 4 15.54 -10.82 4.39
CA ASP A 4 14.17 -10.62 3.92
C ASP A 4 13.32 -11.79 4.42
N ILE A 5 12.39 -11.51 5.34
CA ILE A 5 11.42 -12.50 5.80
C ILE A 5 10.34 -12.57 4.72
N VAL A 6 10.62 -13.35 3.68
CA VAL A 6 9.65 -13.65 2.63
C VAL A 6 8.82 -14.84 3.11
N HIS A 7 7.54 -14.61 3.39
CA HIS A 7 6.62 -15.70 3.68
C HIS A 7 6.04 -16.22 2.35
N ARG A 8 6.51 -17.39 1.92
CA ARG A 8 5.95 -18.11 0.78
C ARG A 8 4.71 -18.85 1.25
N ASP A 9 3.55 -18.37 0.80
CA ASP A 9 2.28 -19.03 1.06
C ASP A 9 1.94 -19.94 -0.13
N ASP A 10 2.35 -21.21 -0.03
CA ASP A 10 2.19 -22.21 -1.10
C ASP A 10 0.76 -22.76 -1.21
N ALA A 11 -0.11 -22.49 -0.22
CA ALA A 11 -1.48 -23.02 -0.16
C ALA A 11 -2.52 -22.15 -0.88
N THR A 12 -2.16 -20.92 -1.27
CA THR A 12 -3.12 -19.96 -1.81
C THR A 12 -3.19 -20.00 -3.35
N PRO A 13 -4.40 -19.93 -3.95
CA PRO A 13 -4.58 -19.98 -5.41
C PRO A 13 -3.77 -18.88 -6.11
N ARG A 14 -2.96 -19.29 -7.09
CA ARG A 14 -2.12 -18.42 -7.90
C ARG A 14 -2.87 -17.96 -9.15
N ARG A 15 -2.87 -16.66 -9.42
CA ARG A 15 -3.42 -16.05 -10.64
C ARG A 15 -2.36 -15.12 -11.21
N PRO A 16 -2.09 -15.12 -12.52
CA PRO A 16 -1.12 -14.22 -13.13
C PRO A 16 -1.37 -12.76 -12.72
N GLY A 17 -0.35 -12.09 -12.16
CA GLY A 17 -0.45 -10.71 -11.62
C GLY A 17 -0.98 -10.60 -10.17
N CYS A 18 -1.28 -11.71 -9.50
CA CYS A 18 -1.72 -11.81 -8.11
C CYS A 18 -0.91 -12.88 -7.33
N GLU A 19 0.37 -13.02 -7.64
CA GLU A 19 1.25 -14.07 -7.09
C GLU A 19 2.41 -13.50 -6.26
N ASN A 20 2.36 -12.23 -5.88
CA ASN A 20 3.42 -11.62 -5.08
C ASN A 20 3.53 -12.38 -3.76
N ASN A 21 4.77 -12.60 -3.31
CA ASN A 21 5.03 -13.13 -1.98
C ASN A 21 4.71 -12.05 -0.94
N PHE A 22 4.37 -12.48 0.28
CA PHE A 22 4.27 -11.55 1.39
C PHE A 22 5.67 -11.22 1.88
N VAL A 23 5.96 -9.93 1.94
CA VAL A 23 7.21 -9.35 2.40
C VAL A 23 6.86 -8.26 3.41
N LEU A 24 7.54 -8.31 4.56
CA LEU A 24 7.48 -7.22 5.52
C LEU A 24 8.26 -6.03 4.97
N VAL A 25 7.60 -4.87 4.90
CA VAL A 25 8.17 -3.63 4.39
C VAL A 25 8.28 -2.58 5.49
N LYS A 26 9.37 -1.82 5.46
CA LYS A 26 9.56 -0.64 6.31
C LYS A 26 9.06 0.59 5.57
N ILE A 27 8.19 1.36 6.20
CA ILE A 27 7.56 2.55 5.64
C ILE A 27 7.98 3.75 6.51
N PRO A 28 9.05 4.47 6.14
CA PRO A 28 9.48 5.66 6.86
C PRO A 28 8.55 6.84 6.53
N VAL A 29 8.18 7.59 7.56
CA VAL A 29 7.35 8.80 7.46
C VAL A 29 8.22 10.02 7.63
N TRP A 30 8.10 10.95 6.68
CA TRP A 30 8.88 12.17 6.63
C TRP A 30 7.98 13.39 6.80
N VAL A 31 8.35 14.29 7.69
CA VAL A 31 7.70 15.60 7.87
C VAL A 31 8.78 16.66 7.80
N GLU A 32 8.60 17.66 6.92
CA GLU A 32 9.58 18.73 6.69
C GLU A 32 11.01 18.22 6.39
N GLY A 33 11.10 17.12 5.63
CA GLY A 33 12.38 16.52 5.23
C GLY A 33 13.12 15.77 6.35
N LYS A 34 12.51 15.60 7.52
CA LYS A 34 13.03 14.78 8.62
C LYS A 34 12.19 13.53 8.79
N GLU A 35 12.85 12.39 8.96
CA GLU A 35 12.19 11.15 9.33
C GLU A 35 11.66 11.30 10.76
N VAL A 36 10.35 11.11 10.94
CA VAL A 36 9.68 11.29 12.23
C VAL A 36 9.15 9.97 12.80
N HIS A 37 8.88 8.98 11.94
CA HIS A 37 8.36 7.69 12.36
C HIS A 37 8.66 6.59 11.33
N GLU A 38 8.60 5.33 11.75
CA GLU A 38 8.70 4.16 10.87
C GLU A 38 7.54 3.21 11.19
N PHE A 39 6.78 2.81 10.17
CA PHE A 39 5.79 1.74 10.28
C PHE A 39 6.30 0.46 9.63
N VAL A 40 5.86 -0.69 10.15
CA VAL A 40 6.03 -1.98 9.49
C VAL A 40 4.72 -2.34 8.80
N GLY A 41 4.78 -2.56 7.49
CA GLY A 41 3.66 -2.98 6.67
C GLY A 41 3.88 -4.34 6.02
N MET A 42 2.87 -4.80 5.29
CA MET A 42 2.96 -5.95 4.38
C MET A 42 2.45 -5.52 3.01
N ASN A 43 3.13 -5.96 1.95
CA ASN A 43 2.65 -5.75 0.59
C ASN A 43 1.42 -6.63 0.28
N ALA A 44 0.68 -6.24 -0.74
CA ALA A 44 -0.37 -7.08 -1.31
C ALA A 44 0.22 -8.17 -2.22
N ARG A 45 -0.54 -9.26 -2.40
CA ARG A 45 -0.22 -10.31 -3.39
C ARG A 45 -0.43 -9.86 -4.84
N PHE A 46 -1.05 -8.72 -5.05
CA PHE A 46 -1.37 -8.16 -6.35
C PHE A 46 -0.65 -6.82 -6.56
N GLY A 47 -0.62 -6.37 -7.80
CA GLY A 47 0.12 -5.17 -8.20
C GLY A 47 1.60 -5.48 -8.44
N ILE A 48 2.39 -4.42 -8.53
CA ILE A 48 3.81 -4.52 -8.88
C ILE A 48 4.56 -5.31 -7.79
N THR A 49 5.38 -6.29 -8.20
CA THR A 49 6.21 -7.08 -7.28
C THR A 49 7.24 -6.19 -6.60
N THR A 50 7.05 -5.91 -5.32
CA THR A 50 8.02 -5.21 -4.49
C THR A 50 9.12 -6.19 -4.08
N GLU A 51 10.03 -6.52 -4.99
CA GLU A 51 11.23 -7.27 -4.62
C GLU A 51 12.17 -6.31 -3.88
N THR A 52 12.34 -6.60 -2.59
CA THR A 52 13.19 -5.92 -1.61
C THR A 52 14.56 -5.57 -2.20
N LYS A 53 14.70 -4.36 -2.78
CA LYS A 53 15.97 -3.63 -2.94
C LYS A 53 15.87 -2.23 -3.52
N GLU A 54 14.78 -1.49 -3.32
CA GLU A 54 14.81 -0.06 -3.65
C GLU A 54 15.46 0.73 -2.52
N LYS A 55 16.79 0.83 -2.58
CA LYS A 55 17.62 1.69 -1.72
C LYS A 55 17.35 3.20 -1.91
N ARG A 56 16.32 3.56 -2.67
CA ARG A 56 15.99 4.93 -3.06
C ARG A 56 14.56 5.02 -3.58
N SER A 57 13.57 4.89 -2.69
CA SER A 57 12.21 5.32 -3.03
C SER A 57 12.18 6.85 -2.99
N ASP A 58 11.71 7.47 -4.06
CA ASP A 58 11.36 8.89 -4.04
C ASP A 58 10.27 9.10 -2.97
N GLN A 59 10.35 10.21 -2.24
CA GLN A 59 9.35 10.56 -1.23
C GLN A 59 8.06 10.96 -1.97
N THR A 60 7.03 10.13 -1.86
CA THR A 60 5.70 10.43 -2.42
C THR A 60 4.81 11.04 -1.35
N ARG A 61 4.01 12.03 -1.73
CA ARG A 61 2.97 12.58 -0.85
C ARG A 61 1.90 11.52 -0.56
N VAL A 62 1.41 11.55 0.66
CA VAL A 62 0.31 10.70 1.12
C VAL A 62 -0.93 11.57 1.36
N SER A 63 -2.07 11.14 0.84
CA SER A 63 -3.36 11.83 1.00
C SER A 63 -4.44 10.88 1.51
N LEU A 64 -5.24 11.31 2.48
CA LEU A 64 -6.39 10.54 2.94
C LEU A 64 -7.48 10.55 1.87
N SER A 65 -8.07 9.38 1.60
CA SER A 65 -9.19 9.24 0.68
C SER A 65 -10.46 9.92 1.21
N GLU A 66 -11.28 10.47 0.32
CA GLU A 66 -12.65 10.90 0.60
C GLU A 66 -13.64 10.24 -0.37
N PRO A 67 -14.41 9.20 0.01
CA PRO A 67 -14.57 8.68 1.37
C PRO A 67 -13.35 7.91 1.88
N SER A 68 -13.15 7.93 3.21
CA SER A 68 -11.97 7.32 3.85
C SER A 68 -11.85 5.81 3.67
N ASP A 69 -12.93 5.12 3.35
CA ASP A 69 -12.92 3.69 3.04
C ASP A 69 -12.57 3.37 1.58
N CYS A 70 -12.57 4.36 0.67
CA CYS A 70 -12.27 4.17 -0.77
C CYS A 70 -13.08 3.03 -1.41
N CYS A 71 -14.31 2.79 -0.95
CA CYS A 71 -15.18 1.79 -1.57
C CYS A 71 -15.89 2.30 -2.83
N SER A 72 -15.78 3.60 -3.09
CA SER A 72 -16.10 4.31 -4.32
C SER A 72 -14.90 5.15 -4.75
N ILE A 73 -14.93 5.64 -6.00
CA ILE A 73 -13.89 6.57 -6.52
C ILE A 73 -13.79 7.77 -5.56
N PRO A 74 -12.59 8.07 -5.02
CA PRO A 74 -12.37 9.24 -4.20
C PRO A 74 -12.75 10.55 -4.91
N THR A 75 -13.31 11.48 -4.14
CA THR A 75 -13.78 12.78 -4.61
C THR A 75 -12.73 13.88 -4.49
N ASN A 76 -11.74 13.69 -3.61
CA ASN A 76 -10.60 14.57 -3.50
C ASN A 76 -9.66 14.38 -4.71
N GLN A 77 -9.03 15.48 -5.16
CA GLN A 77 -8.09 15.42 -6.27
C GLN A 77 -6.86 14.63 -5.85
N ILE A 78 -6.67 13.47 -6.47
CA ILE A 78 -5.49 12.63 -6.32
C ILE A 78 -4.75 12.67 -7.66
N SER A 79 -3.46 13.00 -7.62
CA SER A 79 -2.64 13.04 -8.83
C SER A 79 -1.25 12.50 -8.50
N GLY A 80 -1.07 11.19 -8.70
CA GLY A 80 0.21 10.51 -8.45
C GLY A 80 0.60 10.40 -6.96
N GLU A 81 -0.31 10.72 -6.04
CA GLU A 81 -0.11 10.55 -4.60
C GLU A 81 -0.39 9.10 -4.19
N VAL A 82 0.21 8.67 -3.07
CA VAL A 82 -0.20 7.43 -2.40
C VAL A 82 -1.43 7.73 -1.56
N ILE A 83 -2.51 6.99 -1.76
CA ILE A 83 -3.74 7.23 -1.01
C ILE A 83 -3.77 6.38 0.26
N LEU A 84 -4.13 7.02 1.38
CA LEU A 84 -4.36 6.39 2.67
C LEU A 84 -5.84 6.08 2.84
N VAL A 85 -6.17 4.84 3.24
CA VAL A 85 -7.55 4.39 3.40
C VAL A 85 -7.74 3.58 4.68
N HIS A 86 -8.95 3.64 5.23
CA HIS A 86 -9.37 2.80 6.35
C HIS A 86 -9.76 1.39 5.88
N ARG A 87 -9.43 0.40 6.70
CA ARG A 87 -9.93 -0.98 6.56
C ARG A 87 -11.44 -1.04 6.80
N GLY A 88 -12.14 -1.94 6.10
CA GLY A 88 -13.59 -2.17 6.23
C GLY A 88 -14.38 -1.72 5.01
N GLY A 89 -15.71 -1.89 5.03
CA GLY A 89 -16.64 -1.49 3.97
C GLY A 89 -16.63 -2.37 2.71
N CYS A 90 -15.45 -2.69 2.18
CA CYS A 90 -15.27 -3.48 0.96
C CYS A 90 -13.91 -4.20 0.92
N SER A 91 -13.67 -5.02 -0.11
CA SER A 91 -12.42 -5.78 -0.26
C SER A 91 -11.19 -4.90 -0.56
N PHE A 92 -10.00 -5.36 -0.22
CA PHE A 92 -8.75 -4.64 -0.53
C PHE A 92 -8.52 -4.46 -2.02
N LEU A 93 -8.93 -5.43 -2.84
CA LEU A 93 -8.84 -5.33 -4.30
C LEU A 93 -9.75 -4.21 -4.82
N GLN A 94 -10.97 -4.11 -4.30
CA GLN A 94 -11.88 -3.03 -4.69
C GLN A 94 -11.32 -1.66 -4.32
N LYS A 95 -10.75 -1.49 -3.12
CA LYS A 95 -10.07 -0.25 -2.72
C LYS A 95 -8.93 0.10 -3.69
N ALA A 96 -8.11 -0.89 -4.07
CA ALA A 96 -7.02 -0.69 -5.02
C ALA A 96 -7.53 -0.23 -6.40
N GLN A 97 -8.61 -0.82 -6.89
CA GLN A 97 -9.22 -0.44 -8.16
C GLN A 97 -9.79 0.99 -8.12
N MET A 98 -10.45 1.39 -7.03
CA MET A 98 -10.98 2.75 -6.89
C MET A 98 -9.86 3.79 -6.79
N ALA A 99 -8.79 3.48 -6.04
CA ALA A 99 -7.61 4.32 -5.94
C ALA A 99 -6.88 4.48 -7.28
N GLU A 100 -6.66 3.38 -8.00
CA GLU A 100 -6.06 3.40 -9.33
C GLU A 100 -6.89 4.20 -10.32
N ALA A 101 -8.22 4.01 -10.33
CA ALA A 101 -9.15 4.78 -11.17
C ALA A 101 -9.12 6.29 -10.87
N ALA A 102 -8.78 6.67 -9.63
CA ALA A 102 -8.60 8.07 -9.24
C ALA A 102 -7.18 8.61 -9.53
N GLY A 103 -6.30 7.82 -10.14
CA GLY A 103 -4.94 8.26 -10.50
C GLY A 103 -3.94 8.21 -9.34
N ALA A 104 -4.22 7.42 -8.29
CA ALA A 104 -3.27 7.17 -7.22
C ALA A 104 -2.05 6.38 -7.74
N SER A 105 -0.87 6.67 -7.21
CA SER A 105 0.36 5.91 -7.50
C SER A 105 0.53 4.70 -6.58
N GLY A 106 -0.22 4.64 -5.48
CA GLY A 106 -0.20 3.53 -4.53
C GLY A 106 -1.33 3.63 -3.51
N LEU A 107 -1.50 2.56 -2.72
CA LEU A 107 -2.53 2.43 -1.70
C LEU A 107 -1.92 1.98 -0.38
N LEU A 108 -2.20 2.72 0.70
CA LEU A 108 -1.86 2.36 2.07
C LEU A 108 -3.16 2.10 2.85
N ILE A 109 -3.34 0.87 3.32
CA ILE A 109 -4.52 0.48 4.11
C ILE A 109 -4.14 0.44 5.58
N ILE A 110 -4.76 1.28 6.39
CA ILE A 110 -4.55 1.27 7.85
C ILE A 110 -5.65 0.48 8.55
N ASN A 111 -5.22 -0.37 9.49
CA ASN A 111 -6.14 -1.04 10.40
C ASN A 111 -6.59 -0.04 11.46
N SER A 112 -7.87 -0.09 11.85
CA SER A 112 -8.47 0.80 12.85
C SER A 112 -8.55 0.17 14.24
N GLU A 113 -7.84 -0.93 14.50
CA GLU A 113 -7.82 -1.61 15.79
C GLU A 113 -6.54 -1.19 16.55
N THR A 114 -6.74 -0.64 17.74
CA THR A 114 -5.71 -0.33 18.75
C THR A 114 -5.44 -1.53 19.64
#